data_AF-A0A1V6KK55-F1
#
_entry.id   AF-A0A1V6KK55-F1
#
_cell.length_a   1.000
_cell.length_b   1.000
_cell.length_c   1.000
_cell.angle_alpha   90.00
_cell.angle_beta   90.00
_cell.angle_gamma   90.00
#
_symmetry.space_group_name_H-M   'P 1'
#
loop_
_entity.id
_entity.type
_entity.pdbx_description
1 polymer ?
#
loop_
_entity_poly.entity_id
_entity_poly.type
_entity_poly.pdbx_seq_one_letter_code
_entity_poly.pdbx_strand_id
1 'polypeptide(L)'
;MTTYRFGINGVDRQEFRKYLKNELWCRYVADGTWTAWAKQALSSEIVYFTGAPNGYTAAQLISAYPTGTTIFRVNASGAAGFPSDLPGMVTTYKFGINGIDRQEFRPISTNDLWRRYTDDSGNWTPWVNTGMTLAATAPATGTWVRGDKIYNSSPSAGGYEGWICVSSGIACKHIWLASTPYVINSRRFYGNNVYQATVAGTTSDTPPTHTNGTAVDGTVTWTYLGEKAVFKGFGLIEA
;
A
#
# COMPACT_ATOMS: atom_id res chain seq x y z
N MET A 1 -14.54 -25.62 -4.56
CA MET A 1 -13.69 -26.82 -4.44
C MET A 1 -12.35 -26.46 -5.06
N THR A 2 -11.25 -26.72 -4.35
CA THR A 2 -9.90 -26.47 -4.85
C THR A 2 -9.20 -27.81 -5.06
N THR A 3 -8.55 -27.99 -6.21
CA THR A 3 -7.80 -29.21 -6.54
C THR A 3 -6.32 -28.87 -6.62
N TYR A 4 -5.50 -29.67 -5.95
CA TYR A 4 -4.05 -29.60 -6.02
C TYR A 4 -3.56 -30.89 -6.67
N ARG A 5 -2.83 -30.77 -7.78
CA ARG A 5 -2.37 -31.89 -8.58
C ARG A 5 -0.89 -31.76 -8.90
N PHE A 6 -0.11 -32.69 -8.36
CA PHE A 6 1.33 -32.79 -8.46
C PHE A 6 1.76 -34.14 -9.08
N GLY A 7 0.82 -35.06 -9.30
CA GLY A 7 1.07 -36.37 -9.90
C GLY A 7 1.66 -37.39 -8.92
N ILE A 8 1.52 -37.14 -7.61
CA ILE A 8 2.13 -37.94 -6.55
C ILE A 8 1.04 -38.49 -5.63
N ASN A 9 1.01 -39.81 -5.44
CA ASN A 9 0.12 -40.47 -4.50
C ASN A 9 0.35 -39.93 -3.07
N GLY A 10 -0.74 -39.62 -2.37
CA GLY A 10 -0.74 -39.02 -1.03
C GLY A 10 -0.58 -37.49 -1.01
N VAL A 11 -0.22 -36.86 -2.12
CA VAL A 11 0.00 -35.40 -2.22
C VAL A 11 -1.10 -34.72 -3.04
N ASP A 12 -1.54 -35.38 -4.12
CA ASP A 12 -2.69 -34.92 -4.90
C ASP A 12 -3.93 -34.92 -4.00
N ARG A 13 -4.54 -33.75 -3.82
CA ARG A 13 -5.66 -33.57 -2.89
C ARG A 13 -6.72 -32.61 -3.41
N GLN A 14 -7.94 -32.78 -2.89
CA GLN A 14 -9.05 -31.88 -3.12
C GLN A 14 -9.63 -31.41 -1.79
N GLU A 15 -9.98 -30.13 -1.76
CA GLU A 15 -10.54 -29.45 -0.59
C GLU A 15 -11.89 -28.83 -0.94
N PHE A 16 -12.86 -29.00 -0.06
CA PHE A 16 -14.20 -28.44 -0.17
C PHE A 16 -14.63 -27.82 1.15
N ARG A 17 -15.05 -26.55 1.11
CA ARG A 17 -15.72 -25.88 2.21
C ARG A 17 -17.22 -25.92 1.98
N LYS A 18 -17.96 -26.43 2.96
CA LYS A 18 -19.41 -26.56 2.85
C LYS A 18 -20.08 -25.19 3.03
N TYR A 19 -21.00 -24.86 2.13
CA TYR A 19 -21.75 -23.60 2.20
C TYR A 19 -22.51 -23.48 3.54
N LEU A 20 -22.44 -22.29 4.15
CA LEU A 20 -23.03 -21.94 5.47
C LEU A 20 -22.59 -22.83 6.65
N LYS A 21 -21.54 -23.62 6.51
CA LYS A 21 -20.97 -24.41 7.61
C LYS A 21 -19.46 -24.18 7.70
N ASN A 22 -18.93 -24.05 8.91
CA ASN A 22 -17.48 -24.02 9.13
C ASN A 22 -16.91 -25.46 9.10
N GLU A 23 -17.00 -26.11 7.94
CA GLU A 23 -16.51 -27.47 7.73
C GLU A 23 -15.57 -27.53 6.53
N LEU A 24 -14.39 -28.09 6.72
CA LEU A 24 -13.46 -28.46 5.65
C LEU A 24 -13.53 -29.97 5.42
N TRP A 25 -13.69 -30.34 4.16
CA TRP A 25 -13.68 -31.71 3.70
C TRP A 25 -12.50 -31.88 2.76
N CYS A 26 -11.75 -32.97 2.95
CA CYS A 26 -10.60 -33.30 2.12
C CYS A 26 -10.73 -34.73 1.59
N ARG A 27 -10.20 -34.94 0.38
CA ARG A 27 -9.84 -36.26 -0.14
C ARG A 27 -8.50 -36.17 -0.84
N TYR A 28 -7.81 -37.30 -0.98
CA TYR A 28 -6.50 -37.37 -1.61
C TYR A 28 -6.40 -38.60 -2.50
N VAL A 29 -5.40 -38.65 -3.37
CA VAL A 29 -5.14 -39.85 -4.16
C VAL A 29 -4.38 -40.85 -3.31
N ALA A 30 -4.94 -42.03 -3.10
CA ALA A 30 -4.26 -43.19 -2.51
C ALA A 30 -4.29 -44.33 -3.55
N ASP A 31 -3.15 -44.96 -3.79
CA ASP A 31 -3.00 -46.06 -4.76
C ASP A 31 -3.58 -45.73 -6.15
N GLY A 32 -3.32 -44.51 -6.64
CA GLY A 32 -3.78 -44.04 -7.95
C GLY A 32 -5.28 -43.73 -8.04
N THR A 33 -6.03 -43.84 -6.95
CA THR A 33 -7.48 -43.56 -6.90
C THR A 33 -7.82 -42.49 -5.87
N TRP A 34 -8.87 -41.71 -6.12
CA TRP A 34 -9.37 -40.74 -5.15
C TRP A 34 -10.02 -41.46 -3.97
N THR A 35 -9.58 -41.14 -2.76
CA THR A 35 -10.25 -41.59 -1.53
C THR A 35 -11.64 -40.97 -1.40
N ALA A 36 -12.47 -41.55 -0.53
CA ALA A 36 -13.73 -40.95 -0.13
C ALA A 36 -13.48 -39.60 0.58
N TRP A 37 -14.46 -38.70 0.49
CA TRP A 37 -14.39 -37.43 1.22
C TRP A 37 -14.41 -37.67 2.73
N ALA A 38 -13.41 -37.12 3.42
CA ALA A 38 -13.32 -37.12 4.87
C ALA A 38 -13.43 -35.70 5.42
N LYS A 39 -14.35 -35.49 6.37
CA LYS A 39 -14.40 -34.26 7.16
C LYS A 39 -13.10 -34.14 7.95
N GLN A 40 -12.38 -33.05 7.76
CA GLN A 40 -11.18 -32.80 8.53
C GLN A 40 -11.56 -32.23 9.88
N ALA A 41 -10.92 -32.75 10.92
CA ALA A 41 -10.83 -32.04 12.18
C ALA A 41 -10.13 -30.73 11.87
N LEU A 42 -10.93 -29.68 11.78
CA LEU A 42 -10.45 -28.33 11.79
C LEU A 42 -9.72 -28.18 13.13
N SER A 43 -8.38 -28.15 13.14
CA SER A 43 -7.64 -27.93 14.39
C SER A 43 -8.16 -26.62 14.99
N SER A 44 -8.24 -26.53 16.31
CA SER A 44 -8.50 -25.24 16.96
C SER A 44 -7.43 -24.19 16.65
N GLU A 45 -6.37 -24.53 15.91
CA GLU A 45 -5.32 -23.65 15.38
C GLU A 45 -5.62 -23.13 13.96
N ILE A 46 -6.88 -23.04 13.57
CA ILE A 46 -7.29 -22.39 12.34
C ILE A 46 -7.38 -20.90 12.57
N VAL A 47 -6.62 -20.15 11.77
CA VAL A 47 -6.80 -18.74 11.41
C VAL A 47 -7.72 -18.03 12.40
N TYR A 48 -7.14 -17.46 13.47
CA TYR A 48 -7.91 -16.76 14.48
C TYR A 48 -8.65 -15.61 13.82
N PHE A 49 -9.91 -15.85 13.45
CA PHE A 49 -10.85 -14.79 13.16
C PHE A 49 -11.33 -14.28 14.51
N THR A 50 -10.85 -13.12 14.94
CA THR A 50 -11.44 -12.51 16.12
C THR A 50 -12.87 -12.09 15.72
N GLY A 51 -13.88 -12.81 16.23
CA GLY A 51 -15.28 -12.60 15.84
C GLY A 51 -15.77 -11.17 16.06
N ALA A 52 -15.21 -10.49 17.06
CA ALA A 52 -15.44 -9.07 17.33
C ALA A 52 -14.44 -8.16 16.57
N PRO A 53 -14.89 -6.98 16.10
CA PRO A 53 -13.99 -5.98 15.53
C PRO A 53 -13.01 -5.46 16.59
N ASN A 54 -11.89 -4.92 16.12
CA ASN A 54 -10.83 -4.29 16.92
C ASN A 54 -10.13 -5.25 17.88
N GLY A 55 -9.89 -6.50 17.44
CA GLY A 55 -9.18 -7.50 18.25
C GLY A 55 -7.77 -7.08 18.68
N TYR A 56 -7.12 -6.22 17.88
CA TYR A 56 -5.79 -5.67 18.15
C TYR A 56 -5.71 -4.21 17.67
N THR A 57 -4.83 -3.42 18.29
CA THR A 57 -4.52 -2.06 17.83
C THR A 57 -3.31 -2.05 16.91
N ALA A 58 -3.14 -0.99 16.12
CA ALA A 58 -2.00 -0.85 15.22
C ALA A 58 -0.64 -0.74 15.94
N ALA A 59 -0.62 -0.28 17.19
CA ALA A 59 0.58 -0.14 18.01
C ALA A 59 0.97 -1.45 18.73
N GLN A 60 0.05 -2.41 18.81
CA GLN A 60 0.31 -3.65 19.53
C GLN A 60 1.41 -4.46 18.82
N LEU A 61 2.47 -4.81 19.56
CA LEU A 61 3.61 -5.56 19.04
C LEU A 61 3.22 -6.98 18.62
N ILE A 62 4.01 -7.58 17.72
CA ILE A 62 3.79 -8.94 17.22
C ILE A 62 3.73 -9.99 18.34
N SER A 63 4.40 -9.73 19.47
CA SER A 63 4.43 -10.62 20.63
C SER A 63 3.05 -10.91 21.19
N ALA A 64 2.10 -9.96 21.07
CA ALA A 64 0.74 -10.12 21.57
C ALA A 64 -0.19 -10.92 20.65
N TYR A 65 0.24 -11.22 19.42
CA TYR A 65 -0.53 -12.03 18.48
C TYR A 65 -0.23 -13.53 18.69
N PRO A 66 -1.22 -14.42 18.50
CA PRO A 66 -0.97 -15.86 18.44
C PRO A 66 0.02 -16.21 17.33
N THR A 67 0.79 -17.28 17.53
CA THR A 67 1.61 -17.86 16.46
C THR A 67 0.71 -18.32 15.30
N GLY A 68 1.17 -18.16 14.06
CA GLY A 68 0.40 -18.45 12.86
C GLY A 68 -0.29 -17.22 12.28
N THR A 69 -1.44 -17.43 11.64
CA THR A 69 -2.17 -16.35 10.95
C THR A 69 -3.35 -15.86 11.79
N THR A 70 -3.46 -14.56 11.99
CA THR A 70 -4.62 -13.90 12.62
C THR A 70 -5.28 -12.98 11.62
N ILE A 71 -6.62 -13.01 11.53
CA ILE A 71 -7.40 -12.11 10.68
C ILE A 71 -8.44 -11.41 11.53
N PHE A 72 -8.53 -10.09 11.45
CA PHE A 72 -9.54 -9.34 12.20
C PHE A 72 -10.03 -8.10 11.45
N ARG A 73 -11.24 -7.67 11.80
CA ARG A 73 -11.83 -6.43 11.32
C ARG A 73 -11.44 -5.28 12.23
N VAL A 74 -11.14 -4.14 11.64
CA VAL A 74 -11.01 -2.85 12.33
C VAL A 74 -12.15 -1.97 11.88
N ASN A 75 -12.97 -1.50 12.81
CA ASN A 75 -14.04 -0.55 12.51
C ASN A 75 -13.52 0.89 12.68
N ALA A 76 -14.36 1.89 12.40
CA ALA A 76 -13.95 3.29 12.47
C ALA A 76 -13.43 3.72 13.85
N SER A 77 -13.94 3.17 14.96
CA SER A 77 -13.48 3.53 16.30
C SER A 77 -12.15 2.88 16.70
N GLY A 78 -11.74 1.81 16.01
CA GLY A 78 -10.44 1.15 16.22
C GLY A 78 -9.38 1.47 15.18
N ALA A 79 -9.69 2.35 14.22
CA ALA A 79 -8.87 2.59 13.04
C ALA A 79 -7.58 3.38 13.32
N ALA A 80 -7.48 4.05 14.46
CA ALA A 80 -6.33 4.87 14.82
C ALA A 80 -5.00 4.10 14.71
N GLY A 81 -4.07 4.65 13.93
CA GLY A 81 -2.74 4.11 13.69
C GLY A 81 -2.67 3.02 12.61
N PHE A 82 -3.81 2.51 12.14
CA PHE A 82 -3.83 1.75 10.88
C PHE A 82 -3.71 2.73 9.70
N PRO A 83 -3.27 2.26 8.52
CA PRO A 83 -3.07 3.13 7.37
C PRO A 83 -4.26 4.04 7.06
N SER A 84 -3.98 5.35 6.99
CA SER A 84 -4.95 6.43 6.78
C SER A 84 -6.08 6.52 7.82
N ASP A 85 -5.90 5.90 9.00
CA ASP A 85 -6.91 5.79 10.05
C ASP A 85 -8.27 5.28 9.54
N LEU A 86 -8.22 4.35 8.57
CA LEU A 86 -9.41 3.78 7.93
C LEU A 86 -9.85 2.46 8.58
N PRO A 87 -11.16 2.13 8.55
CA PRO A 87 -11.64 0.79 8.83
C PRO A 87 -11.18 -0.20 7.75
N GLY A 88 -10.98 -1.46 8.12
CA GLY A 88 -10.49 -2.46 7.18
C GLY A 88 -10.30 -3.86 7.76
N MET A 89 -9.63 -4.69 6.98
CA MET A 89 -9.21 -6.04 7.35
C MET A 89 -7.72 -6.06 7.61
N VAL A 90 -7.31 -6.62 8.75
CA VAL A 90 -5.90 -6.84 9.09
C VAL A 90 -5.62 -8.34 9.04
N THR A 91 -4.50 -8.72 8.42
CA THR A 91 -3.97 -10.08 8.46
C THR A 91 -2.56 -10.05 9.03
N THR A 92 -2.33 -10.73 10.15
CA THR A 92 -1.00 -10.89 10.75
C THR A 92 -0.49 -12.29 10.47
N TYR A 93 0.80 -12.43 10.16
CA TYR A 93 1.49 -13.70 10.01
C TYR A 93 2.67 -13.72 11.00
N LYS A 94 2.54 -14.51 12.05
CA LYS A 94 3.55 -14.70 13.08
C LYS A 94 4.21 -16.06 12.90
N PHE A 95 5.42 -16.04 12.35
CA PHE A 95 6.34 -17.18 12.28
C PHE A 95 7.18 -17.31 13.56
N GLY A 96 7.22 -16.25 14.39
CA GLY A 96 7.99 -16.22 15.62
C GLY A 96 9.47 -15.86 15.40
N ILE A 97 9.76 -15.19 14.28
CA ILE A 97 11.10 -14.78 13.89
C ILE A 97 11.07 -13.27 13.63
N ASN A 98 11.83 -12.53 14.43
CA ASN A 98 12.08 -11.10 14.20
C ASN A 98 12.67 -10.89 12.80
N GLY A 99 12.29 -9.82 12.10
CA GLY A 99 12.69 -9.59 10.71
C GLY A 99 11.73 -10.19 9.68
N ILE A 100 10.87 -11.15 10.05
CA ILE A 100 10.09 -11.96 9.10
C ILE A 100 8.59 -11.92 9.39
N ASP A 101 8.20 -11.78 10.65
CA ASP A 101 6.79 -11.61 10.99
C ASP A 101 6.21 -10.38 10.29
N ARG A 102 4.99 -10.50 9.76
CA ARG A 102 4.43 -9.52 8.83
C ARG A 102 2.96 -9.25 9.09
N GLN A 103 2.52 -8.07 8.64
CA GLN A 103 1.12 -7.67 8.71
C GLN A 103 0.70 -7.01 7.41
N GLU A 104 -0.51 -7.34 6.98
CA GLU A 104 -1.18 -6.76 5.82
C GLU A 104 -2.46 -6.05 6.29
N PHE A 105 -2.76 -4.91 5.68
CA PHE A 105 -3.98 -4.16 5.94
C PHE A 105 -4.66 -3.76 4.62
N ARG A 106 -5.97 -4.01 4.56
CA ARG A 106 -6.83 -3.67 3.43
C ARG A 106 -7.97 -2.78 3.93
N PRO A 107 -7.96 -1.47 3.64
CA PRO A 107 -9.08 -0.61 3.96
C PRO A 107 -10.34 -1.11 3.24
N ILE A 108 -11.52 -0.98 3.88
CA ILE A 108 -12.78 -1.43 3.25
C ILE A 108 -13.25 -0.53 2.11
N SER A 109 -12.82 0.74 2.11
CA SER A 109 -13.28 1.79 1.19
C SER A 109 -12.35 2.03 0.01
N THR A 110 -11.22 1.32 -0.07
CA THR A 110 -10.22 1.49 -1.13
C THR A 110 -9.71 0.14 -1.61
N ASN A 111 -8.99 0.12 -2.74
CA ASN A 111 -8.29 -1.06 -3.23
C ASN A 111 -6.82 -1.13 -2.75
N ASP A 112 -6.45 -0.32 -1.75
CA ASP A 112 -5.09 -0.30 -1.23
C ASP A 112 -4.74 -1.59 -0.48
N LEU A 113 -3.48 -2.00 -0.58
CA LEU A 113 -2.91 -3.09 0.20
C LEU A 113 -1.67 -2.57 0.91
N TRP A 114 -1.77 -2.39 2.21
CA TRP A 114 -0.66 -1.96 3.03
C TRP A 114 0.04 -3.15 3.65
N ARG A 115 1.36 -3.07 3.78
CA ARG A 115 2.19 -4.11 4.39
C ARG A 115 3.20 -3.51 5.34
N ARG A 116 3.55 -4.24 6.39
CA ARG A 116 4.69 -3.98 7.26
C ARG A 116 5.25 -5.30 7.78
N TYR A 117 6.45 -5.27 8.33
CA TYR A 117 7.10 -6.43 8.93
C TYR A 117 7.74 -6.03 10.25
N THR A 118 8.22 -7.01 11.00
CA THR A 118 8.99 -6.75 12.22
C THR A 118 10.44 -6.51 11.88
N ASP A 119 11.12 -5.57 12.53
CA ASP A 119 12.57 -5.44 12.47
C ASP A 119 13.26 -6.57 13.27
N ASP A 120 14.59 -6.58 13.30
CA ASP A 120 15.38 -7.57 14.05
C ASP A 120 15.14 -7.51 15.57
N SER A 121 14.56 -6.41 16.07
CA SER A 121 14.17 -6.23 17.47
C SER A 121 12.72 -6.64 17.75
N GLY A 122 11.96 -7.06 16.73
CA GLY A 122 10.55 -7.45 16.85
C GLY A 122 9.57 -6.27 16.83
N ASN A 123 10.03 -5.06 16.50
CA ASN A 123 9.17 -3.88 16.37
C ASN A 123 8.61 -3.78 14.95
N TRP A 124 7.39 -3.27 14.82
CA TRP A 124 6.82 -3.02 13.51
C TRP A 124 7.56 -1.92 12.75
N THR A 125 7.94 -2.20 11.51
CA THR A 125 8.34 -1.16 10.55
C THR A 125 7.16 -0.25 10.21
N PRO A 126 7.41 0.95 9.65
CA PRO A 126 6.36 1.77 9.07
C PRO A 126 5.54 0.98 8.03
N TRP A 127 4.26 1.34 7.90
CA TRP A 127 3.39 0.81 6.86
C TRP A 127 3.83 1.28 5.47
N VAL A 128 3.83 0.36 4.51
CA VAL A 128 4.13 0.63 3.11
C VAL A 128 2.90 0.28 2.27
N ASN A 129 2.39 1.22 1.48
CA ASN A 129 1.34 0.91 0.50
C ASN A 129 1.97 0.13 -0.65
N THR A 130 1.36 -1.00 -0.97
CA THR A 130 1.78 -1.92 -2.02
C THR A 130 0.61 -2.34 -2.91
N GLY A 131 -0.54 -1.71 -2.73
CA GLY A 131 -1.71 -1.89 -3.59
C GLY A 131 -1.54 -1.16 -4.92
N MET A 132 -2.53 -1.33 -5.78
CA MET A 132 -2.61 -0.61 -7.04
C MET A 132 -3.06 0.83 -6.74
N THR A 133 -2.11 1.77 -6.69
CA THR A 133 -2.46 3.18 -6.52
C THR A 133 -3.27 3.64 -7.73
N LEU A 134 -4.40 4.31 -7.50
CA LEU A 134 -5.27 4.86 -8.55
C LEU A 134 -5.27 6.39 -8.50
N ALA A 135 -5.24 7.06 -9.65
CA ALA A 135 -5.49 8.50 -9.75
C ALA A 135 -6.10 8.89 -11.10
N ALA A 136 -6.80 10.02 -11.13
CA ALA A 136 -7.38 10.57 -12.36
C ALA A 136 -6.35 11.31 -13.23
N THR A 137 -5.19 11.68 -12.66
CA THR A 137 -4.10 12.37 -13.37
C THR A 137 -2.75 11.91 -12.83
N ALA A 138 -1.67 12.17 -13.58
CA ALA A 138 -0.31 11.94 -13.10
C ALA A 138 -0.08 12.58 -11.72
N PRO A 139 0.68 11.94 -10.82
CA PRO A 139 0.89 12.44 -9.47
C PRO A 139 1.45 13.86 -9.44
N ALA A 140 0.88 14.69 -8.57
CA ALA A 140 1.29 16.08 -8.37
C ALA A 140 1.97 16.32 -7.02
N THR A 141 1.99 15.31 -6.14
CA THR A 141 2.55 15.34 -4.79
C THR A 141 3.10 13.97 -4.41
N GLY A 142 3.90 13.94 -3.33
CA GLY A 142 4.52 12.72 -2.81
C GLY A 142 5.95 12.51 -3.34
N THR A 143 6.63 11.56 -2.72
CA THR A 143 7.97 11.09 -3.11
C THR A 143 7.81 9.78 -3.86
N TRP A 144 8.45 9.67 -5.01
CA TRP A 144 8.30 8.55 -5.93
C TRP A 144 9.66 8.04 -6.36
N VAL A 145 9.77 6.73 -6.51
CA VAL A 145 10.97 6.09 -7.06
C VAL A 145 10.73 5.62 -8.48
N ARG A 146 11.79 5.59 -9.29
CA ARG A 146 11.72 5.06 -10.65
C ARG A 146 11.13 3.64 -10.62
N GLY A 147 10.11 3.42 -11.44
CA GLY A 147 9.39 2.14 -11.53
C GLY A 147 8.06 2.13 -10.80
N ASP A 148 7.80 3.06 -9.87
CA ASP A 148 6.49 3.21 -9.25
C ASP A 148 5.42 3.44 -10.31
N LYS A 149 4.28 2.75 -10.16
CA LYS A 149 3.14 2.83 -11.08
C LYS A 149 1.91 3.33 -10.35
N ILE A 150 1.13 4.13 -11.06
CA ILE A 150 -0.20 4.53 -10.66
C ILE A 150 -1.14 4.29 -11.84
N TYR A 151 -2.25 3.61 -11.60
CA TYR A 151 -3.24 3.31 -12.62
C TYR A 151 -4.27 4.43 -12.72
N ASN A 152 -4.76 4.66 -13.92
CA ASN A 152 -5.77 5.66 -14.18
C ASN A 152 -7.11 5.22 -13.57
N SER A 153 -7.69 6.07 -12.71
CA SER A 153 -9.00 5.82 -12.09
C SER A 153 -10.17 6.11 -13.03
N SER A 154 -9.92 6.75 -14.17
CA SER A 154 -10.92 7.11 -15.17
C SER A 154 -10.32 7.02 -16.58
N PRO A 155 -9.95 5.81 -17.03
CA PRO A 155 -9.41 5.60 -18.37
C PRO A 155 -10.44 5.97 -19.44
N SER A 156 -9.98 6.61 -20.51
CA SER A 156 -10.79 7.00 -21.67
C SER A 156 -10.08 6.60 -22.97
N ALA A 157 -10.84 6.43 -24.05
CA ALA A 157 -10.29 6.26 -25.40
C ALA A 157 -9.31 7.39 -25.73
N GLY A 158 -8.17 7.06 -26.35
CA GLY A 158 -7.04 7.98 -26.57
C GLY A 158 -6.23 8.35 -25.31
N GLY A 159 -6.61 7.84 -24.14
CA GLY A 159 -5.93 8.04 -22.87
C GLY A 159 -4.89 6.97 -22.56
N TYR A 160 -4.49 6.88 -21.29
CA TYR A 160 -3.53 5.89 -20.80
C TYR A 160 -4.14 5.08 -19.66
N GLU A 161 -3.79 3.79 -19.57
CA GLU A 161 -4.09 2.91 -18.43
C GLU A 161 -3.48 3.41 -17.12
N GLY A 162 -2.42 4.20 -17.18
CA GLY A 162 -1.79 4.77 -15.99
C GLY A 162 -0.52 5.56 -16.28
N TRP A 163 0.23 5.86 -15.22
CA TRP A 163 1.51 6.54 -15.26
C TRP A 163 2.59 5.76 -14.51
N ILE A 164 3.80 5.75 -15.06
CA ILE A 164 5.00 5.20 -14.44
C ILE A 164 6.01 6.30 -14.16
N CYS A 165 6.59 6.28 -12.96
CA CYS A 165 7.69 7.14 -12.58
C CYS A 165 8.96 6.71 -13.32
N VAL A 166 9.51 7.56 -14.19
CA VAL A 166 10.75 7.29 -14.95
C VAL A 166 11.97 7.98 -14.36
N SER A 167 11.77 8.97 -13.49
CA SER A 167 12.81 9.62 -12.71
C SER A 167 12.34 9.78 -11.27
N SER A 168 13.10 9.24 -10.32
CA SER A 168 12.82 9.36 -8.88
C SER A 168 12.81 10.83 -8.45
N GLY A 169 12.03 11.17 -7.42
CA GLY A 169 12.01 12.51 -6.85
C GLY A 169 10.67 12.87 -6.21
N ILE A 170 10.41 14.17 -6.12
CA ILE A 170 9.19 14.76 -5.59
C ILE A 170 8.25 15.08 -6.75
N ALA A 171 7.03 14.54 -6.72
CA ALA A 171 6.03 14.89 -7.72
C ALA A 171 5.57 16.35 -7.52
N CYS A 172 5.56 17.12 -8.61
CA CYS A 172 5.11 18.51 -8.62
C CYS A 172 4.58 18.90 -10.00
N LYS A 173 3.32 19.34 -10.06
CA LYS A 173 2.65 19.74 -11.32
C LYS A 173 2.92 21.18 -11.74
N HIS A 174 3.12 22.08 -10.78
CA HIS A 174 3.10 23.53 -11.03
C HIS A 174 4.52 24.09 -11.15
N ILE A 175 4.80 24.75 -12.28
CA ILE A 175 6.05 25.49 -12.47
C ILE A 175 6.03 26.78 -11.64
N TRP A 176 7.20 27.22 -11.18
CA TRP A 176 7.38 28.54 -10.60
C TRP A 176 7.10 29.64 -11.63
N LEU A 177 6.49 30.75 -11.20
CA LEU A 177 6.22 31.93 -12.01
C LEU A 177 6.69 33.20 -11.28
N ALA A 178 7.24 34.16 -12.02
CA ALA A 178 7.70 35.45 -11.50
C ALA A 178 6.52 36.32 -11.04
N SER A 179 6.78 37.25 -10.11
CA SER A 179 5.80 38.24 -9.63
C SER A 179 4.43 37.65 -9.26
N THR A 180 4.42 36.41 -8.74
CA THR A 180 3.20 35.63 -8.51
C THR A 180 2.99 35.42 -7.01
N PRO A 181 1.78 35.70 -6.46
CA PRO A 181 1.49 35.44 -5.07
C PRO A 181 1.33 33.94 -4.80
N TYR A 182 1.97 33.45 -3.74
CA TYR A 182 1.84 32.08 -3.24
C TYR A 182 1.58 32.05 -1.73
N VAL A 183 0.73 31.11 -1.31
CA VAL A 183 0.44 30.83 0.10
C VAL A 183 1.40 29.78 0.66
N ILE A 184 1.52 29.68 1.99
CA ILE A 184 2.28 28.63 2.68
C ILE A 184 1.85 27.24 2.17
N ASN A 185 2.81 26.31 2.08
CA ASN A 185 2.68 24.96 1.54
C ASN A 185 2.43 24.87 0.03
N SER A 186 2.40 25.98 -0.70
CA SER A 186 2.46 25.95 -2.16
C SER A 186 3.73 25.21 -2.61
N ARG A 187 3.60 24.28 -3.56
CA ARG A 187 4.75 23.60 -4.17
C ARG A 187 4.96 24.05 -5.60
N ARG A 188 6.20 24.39 -5.94
CA ARG A 188 6.60 24.80 -7.29
C ARG A 188 7.86 24.09 -7.70
N PHE A 189 8.01 23.81 -9.00
CA PHE A 189 9.27 23.34 -9.54
C PHE A 189 9.90 24.41 -10.45
N TYR A 190 11.22 24.46 -10.46
CA TYR A 190 12.00 25.20 -11.44
C TYR A 190 13.22 24.36 -11.84
N GLY A 191 13.45 24.22 -13.15
CA GLY A 191 14.36 23.19 -13.65
C GLY A 191 13.98 21.80 -13.13
N ASN A 192 14.94 21.12 -12.50
CA ASN A 192 14.72 19.83 -11.85
C ASN A 192 14.40 19.95 -10.35
N ASN A 193 14.39 21.15 -9.77
CA ASN A 193 14.25 21.31 -8.32
C ASN A 193 12.79 21.55 -7.93
N VAL A 194 12.35 20.94 -6.83
CA VAL A 194 11.03 21.14 -6.22
C VAL A 194 11.17 21.89 -4.91
N TYR A 195 10.33 22.89 -4.72
CA TYR A 195 10.32 23.79 -3.58
C TYR A 195 8.94 23.84 -2.92
N GLN A 196 8.91 24.09 -1.60
CA GLN A 196 7.68 24.36 -0.85
C GLN A 196 7.78 25.69 -0.11
N ALA A 197 6.74 26.53 -0.24
CA ALA A 197 6.68 27.81 0.44
C ALA A 197 6.50 27.61 1.96
N THR A 198 7.42 28.12 2.76
CA THR A 198 7.31 28.17 4.23
C THR A 198 6.84 29.52 4.74
N VAL A 199 6.99 30.57 3.94
CA VAL A 199 6.42 31.90 4.18
C VAL A 199 5.65 32.31 2.93
N ALA A 200 4.39 32.73 3.09
CA ALA A 200 3.58 33.25 1.99
C ALA A 200 4.09 34.62 1.52
N GLY A 201 3.89 34.93 0.25
CA GLY A 201 4.34 36.19 -0.34
C GLY A 201 4.19 36.21 -1.85
N THR A 202 4.86 37.15 -2.50
CA THR A 202 4.96 37.29 -3.95
C THR A 202 6.40 37.02 -4.37
N THR A 203 6.59 36.17 -5.38
CA THR A 203 7.91 35.83 -5.91
C THR A 203 8.59 37.00 -6.59
N SER A 204 9.92 36.95 -6.68
CA SER A 204 10.72 37.91 -7.43
C SER A 204 10.67 37.65 -8.94
N ASP A 205 11.52 38.34 -9.69
CA ASP A 205 11.75 38.08 -11.12
C ASP A 205 12.70 36.92 -11.38
N THR A 206 13.43 36.46 -10.35
CA THR A 206 14.43 35.38 -10.45
C THR A 206 13.97 34.13 -9.71
N PRO A 207 13.91 32.96 -10.37
CA PRO A 207 13.49 31.72 -9.73
C PRO A 207 14.51 31.23 -8.69
N PRO A 208 14.06 30.49 -7.66
CA PRO A 208 14.97 29.82 -6.73
C PRO A 208 15.76 28.72 -7.43
N THR A 209 17.06 28.65 -7.15
CA THR A 209 17.98 27.63 -7.70
C THR A 209 18.77 26.86 -6.65
N HIS A 210 18.59 27.19 -5.36
CA HIS A 210 19.24 26.48 -4.25
C HIS A 210 18.83 24.99 -4.23
N THR A 211 19.75 24.15 -3.77
CA THR A 211 19.60 22.68 -3.72
C THR A 211 19.67 22.13 -2.28
N ASN A 212 19.58 23.01 -1.28
CA ASN A 212 19.46 22.64 0.13
C ASN A 212 18.87 23.81 0.94
N GLY A 213 18.28 23.49 2.10
CA GLY A 213 17.80 24.51 3.03
C GLY A 213 16.68 25.39 2.48
N THR A 214 16.69 26.66 2.88
CA THR A 214 15.70 27.67 2.50
C THR A 214 16.33 28.85 1.78
N ALA A 215 15.56 29.50 0.90
CA ALA A 215 15.91 30.78 0.30
C ALA A 215 14.70 31.70 0.16
N VAL A 216 14.95 33.01 0.28
CA VAL A 216 13.95 34.05 0.03
C VAL A 216 13.90 34.35 -1.46
N ASP A 217 12.69 34.47 -1.99
CA ASP A 217 12.36 34.80 -3.37
C ASP A 217 11.24 35.83 -3.37
N GLY A 218 11.61 37.10 -3.54
CA GLY A 218 10.70 38.23 -3.31
C GLY A 218 10.33 38.32 -1.83
N THR A 219 9.04 38.13 -1.52
CA THR A 219 8.55 37.99 -0.13
C THR A 219 8.16 36.56 0.24
N VAL A 220 8.27 35.60 -0.69
CA VAL A 220 8.10 34.17 -0.41
C VAL A 220 9.40 33.60 0.17
N THR A 221 9.31 32.67 1.12
CA THR A 221 10.45 31.81 1.49
C THR A 221 10.20 30.40 1.00
N TRP A 222 11.13 29.84 0.25
CA TRP A 222 11.08 28.48 -0.28
C TRP A 222 12.00 27.56 0.52
N THR A 223 11.55 26.34 0.79
CA THR A 223 12.39 25.21 1.22
C THR A 223 12.60 24.26 0.06
N TYR A 224 13.85 23.86 -0.19
CA TYR A 224 14.15 22.81 -1.17
C TYR A 224 13.69 21.44 -0.68
N LEU A 225 12.90 20.73 -1.49
CA LEU A 225 12.40 19.39 -1.18
C LEU A 225 13.17 18.27 -1.88
N GLY A 226 13.85 18.54 -2.99
CA GLY A 226 14.54 17.53 -3.79
C GLY A 226 14.37 17.73 -5.29
N GLU A 227 14.86 16.77 -6.07
CA GLU A 227 14.66 16.71 -7.51
C GLU A 227 13.21 16.32 -7.87
N LYS A 228 12.75 16.70 -9.06
CA LYS A 228 11.40 16.48 -9.55
C LYS A 228 11.23 15.06 -10.07
N ALA A 229 10.18 14.37 -9.60
CA ALA A 229 9.75 13.11 -10.19
C ALA A 229 9.13 13.33 -11.58
N VAL A 230 9.46 12.45 -12.53
CA VAL A 230 8.94 12.50 -13.90
C VAL A 230 8.06 11.28 -14.16
N PHE A 231 6.85 11.53 -14.66
CA PHE A 231 5.89 10.48 -15.01
C PHE A 231 5.68 10.40 -16.52
N LYS A 232 5.50 9.18 -17.01
CA LYS A 232 5.10 8.88 -18.40
C LYS A 232 3.86 8.01 -18.40
N GLY A 233 2.94 8.27 -19.33
CA GLY A 233 1.77 7.41 -19.54
C GLY A 233 2.20 6.02 -20.03
N PHE A 234 1.51 4.97 -19.58
CA PHE A 234 1.65 3.61 -20.11
C PHE A 234 0.28 3.04 -20.47
N GLY A 235 0.26 2.05 -21.36
CA GLY A 235 -0.98 1.41 -21.82
C GLY A 235 -1.86 2.41 -22.57
N LEU A 236 -1.41 2.90 -23.73
CA LEU A 236 -2.23 3.76 -24.58
C LEU A 236 -3.53 3.02 -24.93
N ILE A 237 -4.67 3.66 -24.68
CA ILE A 237 -5.99 3.13 -24.98
C ILE A 237 -6.34 3.61 -26.38
N GLU A 238 -6.46 2.69 -27.33
CA GLU A 238 -6.83 3.05 -28.71
C GLU A 238 -8.14 3.85 -28.74
N ALA A 239 -8.19 4.81 -29.67
CA ALA A 239 -9.27 5.78 -29.80
C ALA A 239 -10.46 5.19 -30.58
#